data_AF-A0A1Y2TBY4-F1
#
_entry.id   AF-A0A1Y2TBY4-F1
#
_cell.length_a   1.000
_cell.length_b   1.000
_cell.length_c   1.000
_cell.angle_alpha   90.00
_cell.angle_beta   90.00
_cell.angle_gamma   90.00
#
_symmetry.space_group_name_H-M   'P 1'
#
loop_
_entity.id
_entity.type
_entity.pdbx_description
1 polymer ?
#
loop_
_entity_poly.entity_id
_entity_poly.type
_entity_poly.pdbx_seq_one_letter_code
_entity_poly.pdbx_strand_id
1 'polypeptide(L)'
;MLYNKLLPVAMLLGASVAQNATLRYMPFGDSITEIICWRAKLWEKLKPTEWGSVDWVGSGRGENNCGDSNYDRDNEGHSGFLAIDIANRKQLVGWLQRNPADVITMHLGTNDIVQQNKPTNDIIAAFTTLVGVMRDSNPNMKIVVAQIIPMGFGNYNTQIQNLNKAIIPWAQGLNKTESPIWVVDQYTGFSGTTDLRDGVHPNASGDDKMVNVWYPALVNAFQVAQAEKQATAAKYVKVPFTA
;
A
#
# COMPACT_ATOMS: atom_id res chain seq x y z
N MET A 1 69.59 25.96 3.16
CA MET A 1 68.65 25.64 2.07
C MET A 1 67.56 24.77 2.65
N LEU A 2 66.33 25.27 2.61
CA LEU A 2 65.11 24.63 3.10
C LEU A 2 64.78 23.38 2.27
N TYR A 3 64.07 22.41 2.86
CA TYR A 3 62.76 21.93 2.35
C TYR A 3 62.21 20.85 3.30
N ASN A 4 61.37 21.27 4.26
CA ASN A 4 60.46 20.37 4.97
C ASN A 4 59.34 19.98 4.00
N LYS A 5 59.30 18.71 3.59
CA LYS A 5 58.18 18.15 2.83
C LYS A 5 57.02 17.86 3.78
N LEU A 6 56.03 18.75 3.79
CA LEU A 6 54.70 18.45 4.31
C LEU A 6 54.06 17.36 3.43
N LEU A 7 53.78 16.19 4.00
CA LEU A 7 52.89 15.22 3.37
C LEU A 7 51.44 15.71 3.49
N PRO A 8 50.63 15.66 2.42
CA PRO A 8 49.21 15.92 2.52
C PRO A 8 48.54 14.71 3.18
N VAL A 9 47.92 14.92 4.33
CA VAL A 9 46.94 13.98 4.89
C VAL A 9 45.72 14.04 4.00
N ALA A 10 45.57 13.08 3.09
CA ALA A 10 44.35 12.90 2.33
C ALA A 10 43.24 12.43 3.29
N MET A 11 42.31 13.31 3.63
CA MET A 11 41.03 12.91 4.23
C MET A 11 40.25 12.09 3.18
N LEU A 12 40.32 10.77 3.30
CA LEU A 12 39.36 9.88 2.68
C LEU A 12 38.00 10.14 3.34
N LEU A 13 37.16 10.96 2.69
CA LEU A 13 35.73 10.98 2.94
C LEU A 13 35.21 9.58 2.57
N GLY A 14 35.08 8.72 3.57
CA GLY A 14 34.39 7.45 3.41
C GLY A 14 32.95 7.74 3.01
N ALA A 15 32.63 7.50 1.74
CA ALA A 15 31.25 7.35 1.32
C ALA A 15 30.71 6.11 2.01
N SER A 16 30.11 6.28 3.18
CA SER A 16 29.31 5.24 3.82
C SER A 16 28.17 4.94 2.85
N VAL A 17 28.27 3.80 2.16
CA VAL A 17 27.18 3.25 1.37
C VAL A 17 26.06 2.97 2.37
N ALA A 18 25.10 3.88 2.50
CA ALA A 18 23.89 3.60 3.22
C ALA A 18 23.29 2.38 2.54
N GLN A 19 23.28 1.24 3.22
CA GLN A 19 22.65 0.03 2.72
C GLN A 19 21.16 0.38 2.54
N ASN A 20 20.78 0.68 1.30
CA ASN A 20 19.44 1.11 0.96
C ASN A 20 18.55 -0.11 1.12
N ALA A 21 18.04 -0.34 2.34
CA ALA A 21 17.13 -1.43 2.61
C ALA A 21 15.91 -1.24 1.72
N THR A 22 15.77 -2.11 0.72
CA THR A 22 14.71 -2.07 -0.28
C THR A 22 13.37 -1.77 0.38
N LEU A 23 12.64 -0.81 -0.19
CA LEU A 23 11.31 -0.47 0.30
C LEU A 23 10.35 -1.61 -0.06
N ARG A 24 9.54 -2.04 0.90
CA ARG A 24 8.56 -3.12 0.72
C ARG A 24 7.14 -2.60 0.66
N TYR A 25 6.41 -3.00 -0.36
CA TYR A 25 5.04 -2.57 -0.62
C TYR A 25 4.07 -3.75 -0.62
N MET A 26 3.03 -3.68 0.19
CA MET A 26 1.97 -4.70 0.21
C MET A 26 0.69 -4.15 -0.43
N PRO A 27 0.26 -4.67 -1.60
CA PRO A 27 -1.11 -4.54 -2.06
C PRO A 27 -2.02 -5.44 -1.23
N PHE A 28 -2.89 -4.87 -0.39
CA PHE A 28 -3.76 -5.64 0.51
C PHE A 28 -5.24 -5.42 0.18
N GLY A 29 -6.00 -6.52 0.03
CA GLY A 29 -7.41 -6.39 -0.31
C GLY A 29 -8.15 -7.70 -0.54
N ASP A 30 -9.28 -7.59 -1.23
CA ASP A 30 -10.12 -8.71 -1.65
C ASP A 30 -9.83 -9.14 -3.10
N SER A 31 -10.81 -9.70 -3.81
CA SER A 31 -10.69 -10.09 -5.21
C SER A 31 -10.34 -8.92 -6.13
N ILE A 32 -10.72 -7.68 -5.78
CA ILE A 32 -10.38 -6.49 -6.55
C ILE A 32 -8.88 -6.21 -6.51
N THR A 33 -8.18 -6.72 -5.49
CA THR A 33 -6.71 -6.74 -5.43
C THR A 33 -6.14 -8.00 -6.06
N GLU A 34 -6.72 -9.18 -5.78
CA GLU A 34 -6.14 -10.47 -6.19
C GLU A 34 -6.24 -10.76 -7.70
N ILE A 35 -7.40 -10.60 -8.31
CA ILE A 35 -7.70 -11.20 -9.63
C ILE A 35 -7.98 -10.15 -10.72
N ILE A 36 -7.22 -9.06 -10.67
CA ILE A 36 -7.41 -7.83 -11.46
C ILE A 36 -6.05 -7.25 -11.90
N CYS A 37 -6.03 -6.38 -12.92
CA CYS A 37 -4.79 -5.97 -13.59
C CYS A 37 -4.29 -4.55 -13.25
N TRP A 38 -4.95 -3.80 -12.36
CA TRP A 38 -4.41 -2.52 -11.89
C TRP A 38 -3.01 -2.67 -11.28
N ARG A 39 -2.68 -3.81 -10.64
CA ARG A 39 -1.34 -4.08 -10.10
C ARG A 39 -0.27 -4.16 -11.18
N ALA A 40 -0.51 -4.91 -12.25
CA ALA A 40 0.41 -5.01 -13.39
C ALA A 40 0.64 -3.63 -14.04
N LYS A 41 -0.44 -2.90 -14.32
CA LYS A 41 -0.38 -1.54 -14.89
C LYS A 41 0.32 -0.53 -13.96
N LEU A 42 0.14 -0.67 -12.65
CA LEU A 42 0.83 0.16 -11.67
C LEU A 42 2.33 -0.13 -11.66
N TRP A 43 2.71 -1.41 -11.72
CA TRP A 43 4.11 -1.82 -11.85
C TRP A 43 4.75 -1.24 -13.13
N GLU A 44 4.08 -1.35 -14.28
CA GLU A 44 4.56 -0.78 -15.56
C GLU A 44 4.88 0.72 -15.43
N LYS A 45 4.04 1.48 -14.71
CA LYS A 45 4.30 2.90 -14.45
C LYS A 45 5.45 3.14 -13.49
N LEU A 46 5.64 2.29 -12.48
CA LEU A 46 6.69 2.46 -11.47
C LEU A 46 8.06 2.01 -11.99
N LYS A 47 8.10 0.98 -12.84
CA LYS A 47 9.34 0.35 -13.31
C LYS A 47 10.39 1.31 -13.90
N PRO A 48 10.04 2.32 -14.73
CA PRO A 48 11.02 3.26 -15.28
C PRO A 48 11.43 4.39 -14.32
N THR A 49 10.91 4.41 -13.08
CA THR A 49 11.20 5.45 -12.07
C THR A 49 12.16 4.92 -10.99
N GLU A 50 12.56 5.77 -10.04
CA GLU A 50 13.31 5.36 -8.84
C GLU A 50 12.57 4.29 -8.00
N TRP A 51 11.25 4.15 -8.17
CA TRP A 51 10.42 3.17 -7.48
C TRP A 51 10.40 1.79 -8.15
N GLY A 52 11.07 1.62 -9.30
CA GLY A 52 11.13 0.34 -10.03
C GLY A 52 11.93 -0.77 -9.33
N SER A 53 12.50 -0.47 -8.16
CA SER A 53 13.21 -1.38 -7.26
C SER A 53 12.45 -1.69 -5.97
N VAL A 54 11.25 -1.12 -5.77
CA VAL A 54 10.38 -1.46 -4.63
C VAL A 54 10.01 -2.93 -4.72
N ASP A 55 10.20 -3.65 -3.61
CA ASP A 55 9.88 -5.07 -3.44
C ASP A 55 8.40 -5.19 -3.09
N TRP A 56 7.61 -5.89 -3.91
CA TRP A 56 6.21 -6.11 -3.58
C TRP A 56 6.12 -7.36 -2.71
N VAL A 57 5.26 -7.33 -1.70
CA VAL A 57 5.22 -8.40 -0.69
C VAL A 57 3.79 -8.84 -0.42
N GLY A 58 3.63 -10.14 -0.19
CA GLY A 58 2.34 -10.74 0.12
C GLY A 58 2.36 -12.24 -0.11
N SER A 59 1.36 -12.95 0.39
CA SER A 59 1.29 -14.42 0.28
C SER A 59 0.74 -14.92 -1.05
N GLY A 60 0.09 -14.06 -1.82
CA GLY A 60 -0.58 -14.36 -3.09
C GLY A 60 0.17 -13.82 -4.31
N ARG A 61 -0.06 -14.47 -5.45
CA ARG A 61 0.44 -14.07 -6.78
C ARG A 61 -0.66 -14.07 -7.85
N GLY A 62 -1.92 -14.09 -7.41
CA GLY A 62 -3.08 -14.14 -8.29
C GLY A 62 -3.11 -12.96 -9.26
N GLU A 63 -3.71 -13.17 -10.43
CA GLU A 63 -3.98 -12.14 -11.44
C GLU A 63 -5.02 -12.69 -12.44
N ASN A 64 -5.50 -11.85 -13.36
CA ASN A 64 -6.42 -12.27 -14.43
C ASN A 64 -5.85 -11.98 -15.82
N ASN A 65 -4.82 -12.77 -16.20
CA ASN A 65 -4.17 -12.72 -17.52
C ASN A 65 -3.72 -11.31 -17.92
N CYS A 66 -2.93 -10.65 -17.06
CA CYS A 66 -2.57 -9.25 -17.21
C CYS A 66 -1.44 -8.97 -18.21
N GLY A 67 -0.92 -10.01 -18.88
CA GLY A 67 -0.04 -9.88 -20.04
C GLY A 67 1.43 -9.59 -19.76
N ASP A 68 1.76 -8.95 -18.62
CA ASP A 68 3.15 -8.82 -18.17
C ASP A 68 3.52 -10.02 -17.29
N SER A 69 4.58 -10.76 -17.66
CA SER A 69 5.10 -11.88 -16.87
C SER A 69 6.29 -11.50 -15.99
N ASN A 70 6.79 -10.27 -16.14
CA ASN A 70 7.98 -9.77 -15.46
C ASN A 70 7.66 -8.79 -14.32
N TYR A 71 6.38 -8.46 -14.08
CA TYR A 71 6.01 -7.67 -12.92
C TYR A 71 6.07 -8.49 -11.64
N ASP A 72 6.36 -7.81 -10.54
CA ASP A 72 6.27 -8.42 -9.22
C ASP A 72 4.80 -8.65 -8.85
N ARG A 73 4.42 -9.92 -8.77
CA ARG A 73 3.03 -10.35 -8.59
C ARG A 73 2.62 -10.46 -7.13
N ASP A 74 3.57 -10.31 -6.21
CA ASP A 74 3.33 -10.51 -4.79
C ASP A 74 2.28 -9.51 -4.28
N ASN A 75 1.25 -10.06 -3.62
CA ASN A 75 0.13 -9.31 -3.07
C ASN A 75 -0.53 -10.07 -1.92
N GLU A 76 -1.29 -9.35 -1.12
CA GLU A 76 -2.12 -9.88 -0.04
C GLU A 76 -3.61 -9.68 -0.36
N GLY A 77 -3.98 -9.96 -1.62
CA GLY A 77 -5.36 -10.00 -2.10
C GLY A 77 -5.99 -11.38 -1.87
N HIS A 78 -7.21 -11.41 -1.35
CA HIS A 78 -7.93 -12.66 -1.07
C HIS A 78 -9.39 -12.61 -1.54
N SER A 79 -9.71 -13.32 -2.62
CA SER A 79 -11.03 -13.33 -3.21
C SER A 79 -12.10 -13.82 -2.25
N GLY A 80 -13.16 -13.03 -2.14
CA GLY A 80 -14.29 -13.30 -1.24
C GLY A 80 -14.04 -12.99 0.23
N PHE A 81 -12.87 -12.49 0.62
CA PHE A 81 -12.60 -12.19 2.02
C PHE A 81 -13.26 -10.87 2.45
N LEU A 82 -13.69 -10.84 3.70
CA LEU A 82 -14.31 -9.68 4.36
C LEU A 82 -13.29 -9.01 5.28
N ALA A 83 -13.34 -7.68 5.38
CA ALA A 83 -12.52 -6.93 6.32
C ALA A 83 -12.76 -7.39 7.76
N ILE A 84 -14.03 -7.60 8.12
CA ILE A 84 -14.44 -8.06 9.46
C ILE A 84 -13.84 -9.42 9.79
N ASP A 85 -13.87 -10.37 8.84
CA ASP A 85 -13.33 -11.71 9.08
C ASP A 85 -11.81 -11.70 9.19
N ILE A 86 -11.13 -10.94 8.34
CA ILE A 86 -9.66 -10.77 8.41
C ILE A 86 -9.27 -10.21 9.78
N ALA A 87 -9.98 -9.19 10.26
CA ALA A 87 -9.73 -8.57 11.56
C ALA A 87 -9.99 -9.55 12.72
N ASN A 88 -11.16 -10.20 12.75
CA ASN A 88 -11.56 -11.11 13.81
C ASN A 88 -10.66 -12.34 13.91
N ARG A 89 -10.23 -12.88 12.76
CA ARG A 89 -9.35 -14.05 12.68
C ARG A 89 -7.86 -13.68 12.77
N LYS A 90 -7.54 -12.40 12.93
CA LYS A 90 -6.17 -11.85 13.03
C LYS A 90 -5.26 -12.30 11.87
N GLN A 91 -5.81 -12.46 10.68
CA GLN A 91 -5.06 -13.03 9.55
C GLN A 91 -3.90 -12.11 9.13
N LEU A 92 -4.12 -10.80 9.17
CA LEU A 92 -3.11 -9.80 8.81
C LEU A 92 -1.85 -9.86 9.71
N VAL A 93 -1.97 -10.33 10.95
CA VAL A 93 -0.82 -10.51 11.85
C VAL A 93 0.16 -11.51 11.23
N GLY A 94 -0.33 -12.68 10.82
CA GLY A 94 0.51 -13.72 10.22
C GLY A 94 1.04 -13.33 8.85
N TRP A 95 0.28 -12.56 8.07
CA TRP A 95 0.72 -12.05 6.77
C TRP A 95 1.87 -11.05 6.91
N LEU A 96 1.74 -10.04 7.77
CA LEU A 96 2.79 -9.05 7.99
C LEU A 96 4.04 -9.62 8.70
N GLN A 97 3.89 -10.67 9.51
CA GLN A 97 5.04 -11.39 10.07
C GLN A 97 5.88 -12.08 8.99
N ARG A 98 5.25 -12.69 7.98
CA ARG A 98 5.94 -13.38 6.88
C ARG A 98 6.40 -12.42 5.80
N ASN A 99 5.62 -11.39 5.54
CA ASN A 99 5.79 -10.42 4.46
C ASN A 99 5.73 -9.00 5.04
N PRO A 100 6.76 -8.55 5.78
CA PRO A 100 6.68 -7.26 6.45
C PRO A 100 6.74 -6.13 5.42
N ALA A 101 5.93 -5.09 5.63
CA ALA A 101 5.76 -3.99 4.69
C ALA A 101 6.19 -2.64 5.29
N ASP A 102 6.65 -1.74 4.42
CA ASP A 102 6.87 -0.33 4.76
C ASP A 102 5.69 0.54 4.33
N VAL A 103 5.08 0.17 3.19
CA VAL A 103 3.91 0.82 2.61
C VAL A 103 2.84 -0.23 2.32
N ILE A 104 1.57 0.09 2.59
CA ILE A 104 0.43 -0.80 2.34
C ILE A 104 -0.70 -0.01 1.68
N THR A 105 -1.29 -0.57 0.63
CA THR A 105 -2.57 -0.11 0.09
C THR A 105 -3.67 -1.05 0.58
N MET A 106 -4.83 -0.52 0.95
CA MET A 106 -5.96 -1.31 1.44
C MET A 106 -7.22 -1.01 0.61
N HIS A 107 -7.75 -2.04 -0.06
CA HIS A 107 -9.07 -2.01 -0.70
C HIS A 107 -9.92 -3.19 -0.23
N LEU A 108 -10.77 -2.96 0.78
CA LEU A 108 -11.61 -3.96 1.44
C LEU A 108 -12.98 -3.39 1.78
N GLY A 109 -13.99 -4.24 1.98
CA GLY A 109 -15.34 -3.82 2.35
C GLY A 109 -16.40 -4.15 1.30
N THR A 110 -15.98 -4.47 0.07
CA THR A 110 -16.88 -4.93 -1.00
C THR A 110 -17.66 -6.16 -0.55
N ASN A 111 -16.97 -7.19 -0.06
CA ASN A 111 -17.61 -8.44 0.35
C ASN A 111 -18.42 -8.29 1.65
N ASP A 112 -17.98 -7.42 2.56
CA ASP A 112 -18.72 -7.11 3.78
C ASP A 112 -20.12 -6.59 3.43
N ILE A 113 -20.23 -5.70 2.45
CA ILE A 113 -21.51 -5.16 1.96
C ILE A 113 -22.24 -6.18 1.09
N VAL A 114 -21.62 -6.67 0.03
CA VAL A 114 -22.30 -7.40 -1.05
C VAL A 114 -22.70 -8.81 -0.63
N GLN A 115 -21.84 -9.52 0.11
CA GLN A 115 -22.10 -10.91 0.49
C GLN A 115 -22.84 -11.03 1.81
N GLN A 116 -22.60 -10.11 2.75
CA GLN A 116 -23.05 -10.26 4.14
C GLN A 116 -23.84 -9.06 4.68
N ASN A 117 -24.09 -8.02 3.86
CA ASN A 117 -24.86 -6.84 4.22
C ASN A 117 -24.45 -6.25 5.58
N LYS A 118 -23.14 -6.19 5.82
CA LYS A 118 -22.56 -5.76 7.10
C LYS A 118 -22.79 -4.26 7.32
N PRO A 119 -23.15 -3.83 8.55
CA PRO A 119 -23.26 -2.42 8.89
C PRO A 119 -21.95 -1.66 8.67
N THR A 120 -22.04 -0.42 8.19
CA THR A 120 -20.87 0.46 7.98
C THR A 120 -19.99 0.57 9.24
N ASN A 121 -20.60 0.68 10.43
CA ASN A 121 -19.86 0.82 11.68
C ASN A 121 -18.98 -0.42 11.99
N ASP A 122 -19.46 -1.62 11.66
CA ASP A 122 -18.71 -2.85 11.90
C ASP A 122 -17.49 -2.94 10.95
N ILE A 123 -17.66 -2.51 9.70
CA ILE A 123 -16.56 -2.43 8.73
C ILE A 123 -15.50 -1.41 9.18
N ILE A 124 -15.93 -0.24 9.68
CA ILE A 124 -15.02 0.77 10.22
C ILE A 124 -14.28 0.29 11.48
N ALA A 125 -14.95 -0.48 12.35
CA ALA A 125 -14.30 -1.11 13.50
C ALA A 125 -13.26 -2.16 13.06
N ALA A 126 -13.55 -2.93 12.02
CA ALA A 126 -12.59 -3.85 11.42
C ALA A 126 -11.38 -3.10 10.84
N PHE A 127 -11.60 -2.00 10.09
CA PHE A 127 -10.50 -1.18 9.56
C PHE A 127 -9.62 -0.62 10.67
N THR A 128 -10.22 -0.17 11.79
CA THR A 128 -9.48 0.27 12.97
C THR A 128 -8.58 -0.83 13.52
N THR A 129 -9.09 -2.06 13.61
CA THR A 129 -8.32 -3.23 14.04
C THR A 129 -7.16 -3.53 13.08
N LEU A 130 -7.43 -3.50 11.76
CA LEU A 130 -6.42 -3.76 10.72
C LEU A 130 -5.30 -2.72 10.75
N VAL A 131 -5.62 -1.43 10.89
CA VAL A 131 -4.62 -0.36 11.07
C VAL A 131 -3.82 -0.53 12.36
N GLY A 132 -4.44 -1.02 13.43
CA GLY A 132 -3.73 -1.41 14.65
C GLY A 132 -2.67 -2.47 14.36
N VAL A 133 -3.05 -3.56 13.70
CA VAL A 133 -2.13 -4.64 13.30
C VAL A 133 -1.00 -4.15 12.38
N MET A 134 -1.31 -3.28 11.42
CA MET A 134 -0.31 -2.64 10.55
C MET A 134 0.74 -1.89 11.37
N ARG A 135 0.31 -1.09 12.35
CA ARG A 135 1.18 -0.29 13.21
C ARG A 135 1.93 -1.12 14.25
N ASP A 136 1.35 -2.21 14.72
CA ASP A 136 2.04 -3.16 15.59
C ASP A 136 3.17 -3.87 14.83
N SER A 137 2.99 -4.15 13.54
CA SER A 137 4.05 -4.72 12.69
C SER A 137 5.13 -3.70 12.32
N ASN A 138 4.74 -2.46 12.04
CA ASN A 138 5.65 -1.37 11.72
C ASN A 138 5.03 -0.05 12.19
N PRO A 139 5.53 0.56 13.29
CA PRO A 139 4.94 1.76 13.87
C PRO A 139 4.98 2.98 12.93
N ASN A 140 5.78 2.90 11.87
CA ASN A 140 5.95 3.96 10.87
C ASN A 140 5.35 3.60 9.51
N MET A 141 4.52 2.55 9.44
CA MET A 141 3.92 2.09 8.18
C MET A 141 3.14 3.21 7.50
N LYS A 142 3.31 3.33 6.18
CA LYS A 142 2.61 4.28 5.32
C LYS A 142 1.38 3.60 4.75
N ILE A 143 0.19 4.11 5.08
CA ILE A 143 -1.07 3.43 4.81
C ILE A 143 -1.88 4.23 3.81
N VAL A 144 -2.28 3.62 2.70
CA VAL A 144 -3.19 4.24 1.73
C VAL A 144 -4.47 3.42 1.67
N VAL A 145 -5.60 4.02 2.04
CA VAL A 145 -6.91 3.35 2.10
C VAL A 145 -7.78 3.84 0.96
N ALA A 146 -8.35 2.92 0.20
CA ALA A 146 -9.31 3.25 -0.85
C ALA A 146 -10.71 3.42 -0.29
N GLN A 147 -11.42 4.44 -0.77
CA GLN A 147 -12.87 4.33 -0.94
C GLN A 147 -13.17 3.23 -1.96
N ILE A 148 -14.25 2.50 -1.78
CA ILE A 148 -14.59 1.31 -2.56
C ILE A 148 -15.23 1.72 -3.88
N ILE A 149 -14.86 1.06 -4.98
CA ILE A 149 -15.46 1.24 -6.30
C ILE A 149 -16.98 0.91 -6.30
N PRO A 150 -17.78 1.47 -7.23
CA PRO A 150 -19.21 1.13 -7.34
C PRO A 150 -19.44 -0.31 -7.81
N MET A 151 -20.65 -0.81 -7.55
CA MET A 151 -21.16 -2.08 -8.08
C MET A 151 -22.03 -1.86 -9.32
N GLY A 152 -21.96 -2.80 -10.26
CA GLY A 152 -22.75 -2.80 -11.51
C GLY A 152 -24.14 -3.43 -11.39
N PHE A 153 -24.48 -4.00 -10.24
CA PHE A 153 -25.76 -4.63 -9.99
C PHE A 153 -26.23 -4.41 -8.55
N GLY A 154 -27.51 -4.73 -8.32
CA GLY A 154 -28.13 -4.66 -7.00
C GLY A 154 -28.21 -3.25 -6.44
N ASN A 155 -28.72 -3.15 -5.20
CA ASN A 155 -28.91 -1.88 -4.51
C ASN A 155 -27.80 -1.65 -3.45
N TYR A 156 -26.54 -1.93 -3.81
CA TYR A 156 -25.40 -1.84 -2.88
C TYR A 156 -24.72 -0.46 -2.86
N ASN A 157 -24.84 0.32 -3.93
CA ASN A 157 -24.08 1.57 -4.08
C ASN A 157 -24.39 2.60 -2.98
N THR A 158 -25.61 2.64 -2.44
CA THR A 158 -25.92 3.51 -1.28
C THR A 158 -25.12 3.11 -0.04
N GLN A 159 -24.96 1.82 0.24
CA GLN A 159 -24.16 1.35 1.37
C GLN A 159 -22.66 1.57 1.13
N ILE A 160 -22.20 1.38 -0.10
CA ILE A 160 -20.82 1.68 -0.51
C ILE A 160 -20.51 3.17 -0.31
N GLN A 161 -21.40 4.06 -0.76
CA GLN A 161 -21.25 5.50 -0.55
C GLN A 161 -21.26 5.88 0.93
N ASN A 162 -22.09 5.22 1.75
CA ASN A 162 -22.08 5.42 3.20
C ASN A 162 -20.74 4.99 3.83
N LEU A 163 -20.19 3.84 3.43
CA LEU A 163 -18.87 3.40 3.86
C LEU A 163 -17.78 4.38 3.39
N ASN A 164 -17.78 4.76 2.12
CA ASN A 164 -16.84 5.72 1.54
C ASN A 164 -16.84 7.06 2.27
N LYS A 165 -18.03 7.55 2.65
CA LYS A 165 -18.18 8.76 3.46
C LYS A 165 -17.63 8.57 4.88
N ALA A 166 -17.78 7.39 5.48
CA ALA A 166 -17.29 7.09 6.82
C ALA A 166 -15.76 6.91 6.89
N ILE A 167 -15.14 6.41 5.81
CA ILE A 167 -13.68 6.21 5.73
C ILE A 167 -12.92 7.54 5.91
N ILE A 168 -13.44 8.66 5.38
CA ILE A 168 -12.75 9.96 5.42
C ILE A 168 -12.50 10.44 6.87
N PRO A 169 -13.53 10.69 7.70
CA PRO A 169 -13.32 11.14 9.08
C PRO A 169 -12.66 10.07 9.95
N TRP A 170 -12.87 8.78 9.66
CA TRP A 170 -12.19 7.68 10.34
C TRP A 170 -10.68 7.74 10.15
N ALA A 171 -10.22 7.87 8.90
CA ALA A 171 -8.79 7.95 8.59
C ALA A 171 -8.15 9.20 9.19
N GLN A 172 -8.85 10.35 9.12
CA GLN A 172 -8.40 11.59 9.76
C GLN A 172 -8.24 11.44 11.28
N GLY A 173 -9.19 10.78 11.96
CA GLY A 173 -9.15 10.57 13.40
C GLY A 173 -8.04 9.61 13.85
N LEU A 174 -7.56 8.72 12.97
CA LEU A 174 -6.47 7.78 13.26
C LEU A 174 -5.13 8.21 12.69
N ASN A 175 -5.05 9.30 11.93
CA ASN A 175 -3.85 9.73 11.24
C ASN A 175 -2.71 10.08 12.23
N LYS A 176 -1.47 9.73 11.89
CA LYS A 176 -0.27 10.08 12.67
C LYS A 176 0.82 10.60 11.73
N THR A 177 1.72 11.45 12.23
CA THR A 177 2.86 11.96 11.43
C THR A 177 3.78 10.81 11.01
N GLU A 178 4.05 9.88 11.91
CA GLU A 178 4.98 8.76 11.73
C GLU A 178 4.34 7.62 10.93
N SER A 179 3.03 7.43 11.06
CA SER A 179 2.25 6.44 10.30
C SER A 179 1.00 7.10 9.70
N PRO A 180 1.18 7.87 8.62
CA PRO A 180 0.08 8.55 7.95
C PRO A 180 -0.88 7.57 7.28
N ILE A 181 -2.15 7.95 7.25
CA ILE A 181 -3.24 7.30 6.51
C ILE A 181 -3.72 8.29 5.46
N TRP A 182 -3.52 7.97 4.19
CA TRP A 182 -4.10 8.71 3.08
C TRP A 182 -5.33 7.97 2.56
N VAL A 183 -6.41 8.70 2.31
CA VAL A 183 -7.61 8.16 1.66
C VAL A 183 -7.58 8.53 0.19
N VAL A 184 -7.82 7.56 -0.68
CA VAL A 184 -7.96 7.77 -2.12
C VAL A 184 -9.37 7.46 -2.58
N ASP A 185 -9.91 8.28 -3.48
CA ASP A 185 -11.26 8.13 -4.01
C ASP A 185 -11.23 7.26 -5.28
N GLN A 186 -11.49 5.95 -5.12
CA GLN A 186 -11.67 5.05 -6.27
C GLN A 186 -13.11 5.05 -6.81
N TYR A 187 -14.04 5.73 -6.15
CA TYR A 187 -15.46 5.70 -6.53
C TYR A 187 -15.77 6.75 -7.60
N THR A 188 -15.32 7.99 -7.38
CA THR A 188 -15.63 9.10 -8.28
C THR A 188 -14.99 8.90 -9.65
N GLY A 189 -15.80 8.98 -10.71
CA GLY A 189 -15.35 8.76 -12.09
C GLY A 189 -15.27 7.29 -12.52
N PHE A 190 -15.50 6.35 -11.59
CA PHE A 190 -15.65 4.93 -11.87
C PHE A 190 -17.11 4.60 -12.16
N SER A 191 -17.35 3.83 -13.23
CA SER A 191 -18.68 3.46 -13.72
C SER A 191 -18.95 1.99 -13.43
N GLY A 192 -19.94 1.71 -12.59
CA GLY A 192 -20.37 0.33 -12.31
C GLY A 192 -20.85 -0.43 -13.56
N THR A 193 -21.20 0.27 -14.63
CA THR A 193 -21.71 -0.36 -15.87
C THR A 193 -20.62 -0.63 -16.89
N THR A 194 -19.67 0.29 -17.07
CA THR A 194 -18.71 0.23 -18.19
C THR A 194 -17.32 -0.19 -17.76
N ASP A 195 -17.00 -0.08 -16.47
CA ASP A 195 -15.63 -0.28 -15.97
C ASP A 195 -15.49 -1.63 -15.24
N LEU A 196 -16.57 -2.41 -15.18
CA LEU A 196 -16.62 -3.74 -14.56
C LEU A 196 -16.83 -4.83 -15.63
N ARG A 197 -16.24 -6.01 -15.45
CA ARG A 197 -16.43 -7.16 -16.35
C ARG A 197 -17.66 -8.00 -16.02
N ASP A 198 -18.03 -8.03 -14.74
CA ASP A 198 -19.10 -8.89 -14.20
C ASP A 198 -20.00 -8.14 -13.19
N GLY A 199 -19.87 -6.81 -13.14
CA GLY A 199 -20.56 -5.97 -12.19
C GLY A 199 -19.95 -5.92 -10.78
N VAL A 200 -18.81 -6.58 -10.53
CA VAL A 200 -17.98 -6.44 -9.31
C VAL A 200 -16.55 -6.04 -9.65
N HIS A 201 -15.96 -6.75 -10.61
CA HIS A 201 -14.52 -6.75 -10.84
C HIS A 201 -14.16 -5.80 -11.99
N PRO A 202 -13.14 -4.94 -11.82
CA PRO A 202 -12.66 -4.09 -12.90
C PRO A 202 -12.33 -4.85 -14.19
N ASN A 203 -12.69 -4.23 -15.32
CA ASN A 203 -12.12 -4.55 -16.62
C ASN A 203 -10.92 -3.64 -16.92
N ALA A 204 -10.34 -3.71 -18.12
CA ALA A 204 -9.17 -2.91 -18.49
C ALA A 204 -9.37 -1.38 -18.30
N SER A 205 -10.57 -0.85 -18.57
CA SER A 205 -10.87 0.57 -18.35
C SER A 205 -10.96 0.92 -16.87
N GLY A 206 -11.60 0.04 -16.07
CA GLY A 206 -11.62 0.19 -14.62
C GLY A 206 -10.23 0.12 -14.00
N ASP A 207 -9.39 -0.79 -14.48
CA ASP A 207 -7.99 -0.91 -14.06
C ASP A 207 -7.21 0.38 -14.30
N ASP A 208 -7.35 0.99 -15.48
CA ASP A 208 -6.68 2.26 -15.79
C ASP A 208 -7.14 3.39 -14.84
N LYS A 209 -8.43 3.45 -14.53
CA LYS A 209 -8.96 4.43 -13.56
C LYS A 209 -8.41 4.20 -12.17
N MET A 210 -8.38 2.94 -11.71
CA MET A 210 -7.82 2.61 -10.41
C MET A 210 -6.35 2.98 -10.30
N VAL A 211 -5.56 2.73 -11.34
CA VAL A 211 -4.13 3.09 -11.38
C VAL A 211 -3.95 4.61 -11.34
N ASN A 212 -4.77 5.38 -12.06
CA ASN A 212 -4.68 6.84 -12.06
C ASN A 212 -4.92 7.45 -10.67
N VAL A 213 -5.71 6.78 -9.84
CA VAL A 213 -5.94 7.17 -8.43
C VAL A 213 -4.85 6.65 -7.50
N TRP A 214 -4.45 5.38 -7.65
CA TRP A 214 -3.44 4.75 -6.80
C TRP A 214 -2.06 5.37 -6.95
N TYR A 215 -1.63 5.58 -8.20
CA TYR A 215 -0.24 5.95 -8.53
C TYR A 215 0.26 7.20 -7.77
N PRO A 216 -0.41 8.37 -7.81
CA PRO A 216 0.09 9.56 -7.12
C PRO A 216 0.17 9.38 -5.60
N ALA A 217 -0.82 8.72 -4.99
CA ALA A 217 -0.83 8.48 -3.54
C ALA A 217 0.26 7.50 -3.12
N LEU A 218 0.48 6.45 -3.91
CA LEU A 218 1.51 5.45 -3.64
C LEU A 218 2.92 6.02 -3.78
N VAL A 219 3.18 6.81 -4.83
CA VAL A 219 4.47 7.51 -5.00
C VAL A 219 4.73 8.44 -3.81
N ASN A 220 3.74 9.19 -3.36
CA ASN A 220 3.88 10.01 -2.15
C ASN A 220 4.20 9.16 -0.91
N ALA A 221 3.51 8.03 -0.71
CA ALA A 221 3.80 7.12 0.39
C ALA A 221 5.24 6.56 0.33
N PHE A 222 5.71 6.21 -0.87
CA PHE A 222 7.09 5.75 -1.07
C PHE A 222 8.12 6.84 -0.77
N GLN A 223 7.88 8.08 -1.20
CA GLN A 223 8.75 9.22 -0.87
C GLN A 223 8.88 9.42 0.63
N VAL A 224 7.76 9.41 1.36
CA VAL A 224 7.75 9.58 2.82
C VAL A 224 8.48 8.42 3.50
N ALA A 225 8.24 7.17 3.09
CA ALA A 225 8.93 6.01 3.65
C ALA A 225 10.44 6.02 3.37
N GLN A 226 10.84 6.34 2.14
CA GLN A 226 12.24 6.40 1.72
C GLN A 226 13.01 7.48 2.49
N ALA A 227 12.42 8.67 2.65
CA ALA A 227 13.01 9.76 3.41
C ALA A 227 13.22 9.38 4.89
N GLU A 228 12.26 8.67 5.49
CA GLU A 228 12.37 8.21 6.87
C GLU A 228 13.46 7.14 7.05
N LYS A 229 13.55 6.16 6.14
CA LYS A 229 14.63 5.17 6.14
C LYS A 229 16.00 5.82 6.02
N GLN A 230 16.14 6.82 5.14
CA GLN A 230 17.38 7.59 4.98
C GLN A 230 17.74 8.39 6.24
N ALA A 231 16.76 9.05 6.87
CA ALA A 231 16.97 9.79 8.11
C ALA A 231 17.41 8.87 9.26
N THR A 232 16.83 7.66 9.33
CA THR A 232 17.20 6.64 10.32
C THR A 232 18.62 6.14 10.09
N ALA A 233 18.98 5.79 8.85
CA ALA A 233 20.35 5.38 8.50
C ALA A 233 21.39 6.46 8.83
N ALA A 234 21.08 7.74 8.55
CA ALA A 234 21.96 8.86 8.85
C ALA A 234 22.19 9.09 10.35
N LYS A 235 21.23 8.73 11.22
CA LYS A 235 21.40 8.78 12.68
C LYS A 235 22.41 7.74 13.16
N TYR A 236 22.36 6.52 12.61
CA TYR A 236 23.30 5.45 12.98
C TYR A 236 24.73 5.71 12.51
N VAL A 237 24.91 6.35 11.35
CA VAL A 237 26.26 6.73 10.85
C VAL A 237 26.92 7.82 11.71
N LYS A 238 26.13 8.66 12.40
CA LYS A 238 26.62 9.77 13.22
C LYS A 238 27.02 9.39 14.65
N VAL A 239 26.82 8.14 15.09
CA VAL A 239 27.31 7.67 16.40
C VAL A 239 28.77 7.21 16.20
N PRO A 240 29.78 8.00 16.62
CA PRO A 240 31.17 7.62 16.40
C PRO A 240 31.52 6.42 17.29
N PHE A 241 32.33 5.50 16.78
CA PHE A 241 33.09 4.59 17.63
C PHE A 241 33.97 5.45 18.55
N THR A 242 33.59 5.58 19.82
CA THR A 242 34.55 5.96 20.87
C THR A 242 35.22 4.70 21.36
N ALA A 243 36.42 4.45 20.82
CA ALA A 243 37.44 3.58 21.41
C ALA A 243 38.68 4.43 21.65
#